data_AF-A0A4S0UK86-F1
#
_entry.id   AF-A0A4S0UK86-F1
#
_cell.length_a   1.000
_cell.length_b   1.000
_cell.length_c   1.000
_cell.angle_alpha   90.00
_cell.angle_beta   90.00
_cell.angle_gamma   90.00
#
_symmetry.space_group_name_H-M   'P 1'
#
loop_
_entity.id
_entity.type
_entity.pdbx_description
1 polymer ?
#
loop_
_entity_poly.entity_id
_entity_poly.type
_entity_poly.pdbx_seq_one_letter_code
_entity_poly.pdbx_strand_id
1 'polypeptide(L)' 'MTSKRNVLFIMCDQLRFDYLGCAGHKSLTTPNIDRLADRGVRFT' A
#
# COMPACT_ATOMS: atom_id res chain seq x y z
N MET A 1 -8.95 -29.33 -3.89
CA MET A 1 -7.58 -29.05 -3.42
C MET A 1 -7.47 -27.57 -3.11
N THR A 2 -7.16 -27.19 -1.87
CA THR A 2 -6.88 -25.77 -1.55
C THR A 2 -5.47 -25.44 -2.05
N SER A 3 -5.38 -24.60 -3.07
CA SER A 3 -4.10 -24.07 -3.55
C SER A 3 -3.41 -23.30 -2.42
N LYS A 4 -2.12 -23.60 -2.17
CA LYS A 4 -1.32 -22.83 -1.21
C LYS A 4 -1.17 -21.40 -1.73
N ARG A 5 -1.46 -20.41 -0.89
CA ARG A 5 -1.26 -18.99 -1.22
C ARG A 5 0.17 -18.58 -0.92
N ASN A 6 0.69 -17.65 -1.71
CA ASN A 6 1.96 -16.99 -1.44
C ASN A 6 1.74 -15.74 -0.58
N VAL A 7 2.72 -15.39 0.24
CA VAL A 7 2.74 -14.17 1.06
C VAL A 7 3.96 -13.35 0.66
N LEU A 8 3.75 -12.07 0.35
CA LEU A 8 4.81 -11.12 0.02
C LEU A 8 4.79 -9.99 1.04
N PHE A 9 5.86 -9.87 1.83
CA PHE A 9 6.03 -8.79 2.79
C PHE A 9 6.93 -7.71 2.20
N ILE A 10 6.39 -6.51 2.02
CA ILE A 10 7.09 -5.35 1.47
C ILE A 10 7.23 -4.31 2.58
N MET A 11 8.42 -3.76 2.77
CA MET A 11 8.71 -2.74 3.77
C MET A 11 9.56 -1.62 3.14
N CYS A 12 9.24 -0.38 3.48
CA CYS A 12 10.01 0.80 3.11
C CYS A 12 10.66 1.36 4.38
N ASP A 13 11.95 1.69 4.32
CA ASP A 13 12.64 2.33 5.43
C ASP A 13 12.29 3.83 5.50
N GLN A 14 12.05 4.32 6.72
CA GLN A 14 11.70 5.72 7.03
C GLN A 14 10.53 6.34 6.23
N LEU A 15 9.64 5.53 5.65
CA LEU A 15 8.46 6.04 4.95
C LEU A 15 7.49 6.68 5.93
N ARG A 16 7.22 7.98 5.76
CA ARG A 16 6.20 8.69 6.52
C ARG A 16 4.80 8.23 6.13
N PHE A 17 3.91 8.13 7.12
CA PHE A 17 2.54 7.67 6.89
C PHE A 17 1.73 8.58 5.96
N ASP A 18 2.03 9.89 5.94
CA ASP A 18 1.32 10.92 5.16
C ASP A 18 1.92 11.13 3.76
N TYR A 19 2.98 10.40 3.39
CA TYR A 19 3.67 10.51 2.10
C TYR A 19 3.18 9.47 1.08
N LEU A 20 1.87 9.21 1.07
CA LEU A 20 1.20 8.35 0.10
C LEU A 20 -0.07 9.04 -0.38
N GLY A 21 -0.41 8.87 -1.67
CA GLY A 21 -1.64 9.40 -2.26
C GLY A 21 -2.88 8.87 -1.53
N CYS A 22 -2.93 7.57 -1.25
CA CYS A 22 -4.01 6.94 -0.47
C CYS A 22 -4.06 7.38 1.01
N ALA A 23 -3.03 8.07 1.51
CA ALA A 23 -3.00 8.71 2.83
C ALA A 23 -3.31 10.21 2.79
N GLY A 24 -3.63 10.77 1.61
CA GLY A 24 -4.04 12.17 1.44
C GLY A 24 -2.93 13.14 1.02
N HIS A 25 -1.77 12.66 0.58
CA HIS A 25 -0.71 13.54 0.10
C HIS A 25 -1.14 14.30 -1.17
N LYS A 26 -1.00 15.63 -1.19
CA LYS A 26 -1.62 16.50 -2.22
C LYS A 26 -0.89 16.53 -3.57
N SER A 27 0.43 16.36 -3.58
CA SER A 27 1.26 16.54 -4.79
C SER A 27 2.05 15.30 -5.21
N LEU A 28 2.08 14.26 -4.36
CA LEU A 28 2.87 13.06 -4.60
C LEU A 28 1.95 12.02 -5.21
N THR A 29 2.40 11.41 -6.30
CA THR A 29 1.63 10.39 -7.02
C THR A 29 2.23 9.01 -6.74
N THR A 30 1.48 8.12 -6.07
CA THR A 30 1.92 6.76 -5.69
C THR A 30 1.00 5.68 -6.25
N PRO A 31 0.80 5.62 -7.59
CA PRO A 31 -0.33 4.93 -8.20
C PRO A 31 -0.35 3.42 -7.95
N ASN A 32 0.80 2.79 -7.68
CA ASN A 32 0.89 1.36 -7.39
C ASN A 32 0.48 1.04 -5.95
N ILE A 33 0.88 1.87 -4.99
CA ILE A 33 0.49 1.71 -3.58
C ILE A 33 -0.98 2.10 -3.41
N ASP A 34 -1.43 3.13 -4.11
CA ASP A 34 -2.83 3.56 -4.11
C ASP A 34 -3.74 2.46 -4.64
N ARG A 35 -3.36 1.81 -5.75
CA ARG A 35 -4.08 0.66 -6.31
C ARG A 35 -4.07 -0.56 -5.39
N LEU A 36 -2.98 -0.77 -4.63
CA LEU A 36 -2.91 -1.86 -3.66
C LEU A 36 -3.88 -1.61 -2.49
N ALA A 37 -3.94 -0.37 -2.00
CA ALA A 37 -4.87 0.03 -0.95
C ALA A 37 -6.34 -0.10 -1.40
N ASP A 38 -6.67 0.32 -2.62
CA ASP A 38 -8.01 0.22 -3.21
C ASP A 38 -8.50 -1.23 -3.36
N ARG A 39 -7.58 -2.17 -3.58
CA ARG A 39 -7.88 -3.61 -3.73
C ARG A 39 -7.84 -4.40 -2.43
N GLY A 40 -7.63 -3.74 -1.30
CA GLY A 40 -7.34 -4.39 -0.03
C GLY A 40 -7.83 -3.59 1.17
N VAL A 41 -7.06 -3.65 2.25
CA VAL A 41 -7.36 -2.94 3.50
C VAL A 41 -6.20 -1.99 3.78
N ARG A 42 -6.52 -0.71 3.98
CA ARG A 42 -5.60 0.30 4.51
C ARG A 42 -5.94 0.56 5.97
N PHE A 43 -4.99 0.31 6.86
CA PHE A 43 -5.14 0.63 8.28
C PHE A 43 -4.86 2.13 8.49
N THR A 44 -5.67 2.79 9.33
CA THR A 44 -5.64 4.25 9.54
C THR A 44 -5.49 4.60 11.00
#